data_AF-A0A316RD34-F1
#
_entry.id   AF-A0A316RD34-F1
#
_cell.length_a   1.000
_cell.length_b   1.000
_cell.length_c   1.000
_cell.angle_alpha   90.00
_cell.angle_beta   90.00
_cell.angle_gamma   90.00
#
_symmetry.space_group_name_H-M   'P 1'
#
loop_
_entity.id
_entity.type
_entity.pdbx_description
1 polymer ?
#
loop_
_entity_poly.entity_id
_entity_poly.type
_entity_poly.pdbx_seq_one_letter_code
_entity_poly.pdbx_strand_id
1 'polypeptide(L)'
;MVWLKEVNDVKNRVYTASRALACLILLVLIFTGCQMKNQKADVSDVQIDYGTSARYTRADIDACAALANAQFSGFSHKLVLQQLIFMGDDYCPSGDCLILKAVYYDGYIDQTVTDFGWRFSPGEDGEWYIEDFTELSNMGDHI
;
A
#
# COMPACT_ATOMS: atom_id res chain seq x y z
N MET A 1 7.44 30.98 59.64
CA MET A 1 8.33 30.55 58.54
C MET A 1 8.02 29.13 58.01
N VAL A 2 7.38 28.24 58.79
CA VAL A 2 7.00 26.87 58.38
C VAL A 2 5.89 26.84 57.30
N TRP A 3 4.85 27.66 57.45
CA TRP A 3 3.72 27.74 56.50
C TRP A 3 4.10 28.11 55.06
N LEU A 4 5.09 28.97 54.86
CA LEU A 4 5.58 29.35 53.52
C LEU A 4 6.29 28.20 52.81
N LYS A 5 6.88 27.27 53.56
CA LYS A 5 7.61 26.13 53.01
C LYS A 5 6.65 25.04 52.52
N GLU A 6 5.57 24.78 53.26
CA GLU A 6 4.51 23.85 52.84
C GLU A 6 3.76 24.33 51.60
N VAL A 7 3.39 25.60 51.53
CA VAL A 7 2.68 26.17 50.37
C VAL A 7 3.56 26.11 49.09
N ASN A 8 4.86 26.36 49.21
CA ASN A 8 5.78 26.24 48.08
C ASN A 8 6.00 24.78 47.65
N ASP A 9 6.03 23.83 48.58
CA ASP A 9 6.15 22.41 48.26
C ASP A 9 4.91 21.88 47.52
N VAL A 10 3.71 22.28 47.95
CA VAL A 10 2.45 21.96 47.27
C VAL A 10 2.40 22.55 45.86
N LYS A 11 2.79 23.83 45.69
CA LYS A 11 2.87 24.47 44.36
C LYS A 11 3.83 23.76 43.42
N ASN A 12 5.01 23.37 43.90
CA ASN A 12 5.99 22.65 43.10
C ASN A 12 5.50 21.26 42.70
N ARG A 13 4.79 20.54 43.59
CA ARG A 13 4.20 19.23 43.27
C ARG A 13 3.08 19.34 42.22
N VAL A 14 2.19 20.34 42.36
CA VAL A 14 1.12 20.60 41.38
C VAL A 14 1.70 21.02 40.03
N TYR A 15 2.73 21.86 40.03
CA TYR A 15 3.42 22.27 38.80
C TYR A 15 4.14 21.10 38.12
N THR A 16 4.77 20.22 38.89
CA THR A 16 5.44 19.01 38.39
C THR A 16 4.43 17.99 37.86
N ALA A 17 3.31 17.78 38.56
CA ALA A 17 2.22 16.93 38.08
C ALA A 17 1.56 17.47 36.81
N SER A 18 1.39 18.79 36.71
CA SER A 18 0.84 19.46 35.52
C SER A 18 1.77 19.35 34.31
N ARG A 19 3.09 19.49 34.51
CA ARG A 19 4.09 19.28 33.46
C ARG A 19 4.16 17.82 33.01
N ALA A 20 4.06 16.87 33.95
CA ALA A 20 4.03 15.44 33.62
C ALA A 20 2.78 15.07 32.79
N LEU A 21 1.62 15.62 33.14
CA LEU A 21 0.38 15.43 32.38
C LEU A 21 0.48 16.02 30.96
N ALA A 22 1.03 17.23 30.83
CA ALA A 22 1.24 17.86 29.53
C ALA A 22 2.19 17.06 28.63
N CYS A 23 3.28 16.52 29.19
CA CYS A 23 4.20 15.64 28.45
C CYS A 23 3.53 14.33 28.02
N LEU A 24 2.69 13.72 28.86
CA LEU A 24 1.93 12.52 28.51
C LEU A 24 0.96 12.77 27.37
N ILE A 25 0.23 13.90 27.38
CA ILE A 25 -0.67 14.29 26.30
C ILE A 25 0.10 14.52 25.00
N LEU A 26 1.26 15.20 25.08
CA LEU A 26 2.11 15.44 23.91
C LEU A 26 2.63 14.13 23.31
N LEU A 27 3.05 13.18 24.16
CA LEU A 27 3.47 11.84 23.72
C LEU A 27 2.33 11.09 23.07
N VAL A 28 1.13 11.05 23.67
CA VAL A 28 -0.05 10.42 23.08
C VAL A 28 -0.36 11.01 21.70
N LEU A 29 -0.34 12.34 21.55
CA LEU A 29 -0.58 13.02 20.27
C LEU A 29 0.48 12.69 19.22
N ILE A 30 1.76 12.63 19.61
CA ILE A 30 2.86 12.19 18.73
C ILE A 30 2.64 10.73 18.31
N PHE A 31 2.28 9.84 19.24
CA PHE A 31 2.02 8.43 18.94
C PHE A 31 0.78 8.25 18.04
N THR A 32 -0.34 8.93 18.30
CA THR A 32 -1.52 8.86 17.43
C THR A 32 -1.29 9.49 16.05
N GLY A 33 -0.53 10.57 15.95
CA GLY A 33 -0.15 11.18 14.67
C GLY A 33 0.88 10.36 13.87
N CYS A 34 1.70 9.55 14.55
CA CYS A 34 2.66 8.64 13.92
C CYS A 34 1.97 7.42 13.28
N GLN A 35 0.85 6.95 13.86
CA GLN A 35 0.10 5.82 13.33
C GLN A 35 -0.54 6.11 11.96
N MET A 36 -0.93 7.37 11.69
CA MET A 36 -1.56 7.73 10.41
C MET A 36 -0.60 7.76 9.23
N LYS A 37 0.71 7.97 9.45
CA LYS A 37 1.71 8.07 8.38
C LYS A 37 2.21 6.71 7.86
N ASN A 38 1.87 5.63 8.55
CA ASN A 38 2.31 4.27 8.22
C ASN A 38 1.18 3.39 7.69
N GLN A 39 0.01 3.96 7.40
CA GLN A 39 -1.11 3.19 6.88
C GLN A 39 -0.92 3.03 5.37
N LYS A 40 -0.40 1.86 5.00
CA LYS A 40 -0.21 1.38 3.63
C LYS A 40 -1.45 0.63 3.14
N ALA A 41 -1.65 0.59 1.83
CA ALA A 41 -2.64 -0.28 1.22
C ALA A 41 -2.41 -1.75 1.61
N ASP A 42 -3.49 -2.51 1.75
CA ASP A 42 -3.43 -3.93 2.10
C ASP A 42 -3.13 -4.78 0.86
N VAL A 43 -2.11 -5.64 0.96
CA VAL A 43 -1.65 -6.58 -0.07
C VAL A 43 -1.39 -7.97 0.52
N SER A 44 -1.98 -8.27 1.68
CA SER A 44 -1.66 -9.47 2.46
C SER A 44 -2.25 -10.78 1.92
N ASP A 45 -3.37 -10.71 1.18
CA ASP A 45 -4.10 -11.88 0.66
C ASP A 45 -4.41 -11.76 -0.85
N VAL A 46 -3.42 -11.27 -1.60
CA VAL A 46 -3.56 -11.05 -3.06
C VAL A 46 -3.58 -12.39 -3.78
N GLN A 47 -4.67 -12.66 -4.50
CA GLN A 47 -4.78 -13.80 -5.39
C GLN A 47 -4.14 -13.50 -6.75
N ILE A 48 -3.52 -14.49 -7.38
CA ILE A 48 -2.97 -14.35 -8.73
C ILE A 48 -3.75 -15.27 -9.67
N ASP A 49 -4.39 -14.68 -10.68
CA ASP A 49 -4.91 -15.41 -11.82
C ASP A 49 -3.85 -15.43 -12.92
N TYR A 50 -3.27 -16.61 -13.13
CA TYR A 50 -2.20 -16.83 -14.10
C TYR A 50 -2.70 -16.96 -15.53
N GLY A 51 -4.02 -17.14 -15.74
CA GLY A 51 -4.59 -17.41 -17.06
C GLY A 51 -3.90 -18.57 -17.78
N THR A 52 -3.78 -18.45 -19.10
CA THR A 52 -2.98 -19.34 -19.95
C THR A 52 -1.95 -18.49 -20.70
N SER A 53 -0.68 -18.89 -20.66
CA SER A 53 0.39 -18.28 -21.44
C SER A 53 1.22 -19.34 -22.15
N ALA A 54 1.59 -19.07 -23.40
CA ALA A 54 2.57 -19.86 -24.14
C ALA A 54 3.99 -19.27 -24.02
N ARG A 55 4.12 -18.05 -23.49
CA ARG A 55 5.38 -17.29 -23.45
C ARG A 55 5.94 -17.12 -22.06
N TYR A 56 5.09 -16.76 -21.11
CA TYR A 56 5.48 -16.42 -19.75
C TYR A 56 5.27 -17.61 -18.83
N THR A 57 6.28 -17.89 -18.02
CA THR A 57 6.20 -18.92 -17.01
C THR A 57 5.46 -18.39 -15.79
N ARG A 58 5.06 -19.31 -14.91
CA ARG A 58 4.47 -18.93 -13.62
C ARG A 58 5.42 -18.06 -12.79
N ALA A 59 6.73 -18.33 -12.87
CA ALA A 59 7.75 -17.55 -12.17
C ALA A 59 7.86 -16.11 -12.68
N ASP A 60 7.71 -15.89 -13.99
CA ASP A 60 7.69 -14.54 -14.57
C ASP A 60 6.49 -13.72 -14.06
N ILE A 61 5.32 -14.37 -14.03
CA ILE A 61 4.09 -13.77 -13.51
C ILE A 61 4.24 -13.47 -12.01
N ASP A 62 4.81 -14.39 -11.23
CA ASP A 62 5.06 -14.20 -9.79
C ASP A 62 6.04 -13.05 -9.53
N ALA A 63 7.10 -12.91 -10.34
CA ALA A 63 8.05 -11.80 -10.24
C ALA A 63 7.37 -10.45 -10.51
N CYS A 64 6.57 -10.37 -11.57
CA CYS A 64 5.79 -9.18 -11.89
C CYS A 64 4.75 -8.86 -10.79
N ALA A 65 4.09 -9.89 -10.25
CA ALA A 65 3.14 -9.72 -9.16
C ALA A 65 3.79 -9.19 -7.88
N ALA A 66 5.02 -9.63 -7.57
CA ALA A 66 5.78 -9.11 -6.43
C ALA A 66 6.08 -7.61 -6.58
N LEU A 67 6.43 -7.16 -7.79
CA LEU A 67 6.64 -5.75 -8.11
C LEU A 67 5.35 -4.93 -8.00
N ALA A 68 4.24 -5.44 -8.57
CA ALA A 68 2.91 -4.83 -8.44
C ALA A 68 2.50 -4.67 -6.98
N ASN A 69 2.64 -5.73 -6.16
CA ASN A 69 2.31 -5.70 -4.74
C ASN A 69 3.17 -4.68 -3.99
N ALA A 70 4.47 -4.66 -4.26
CA ALA A 70 5.39 -3.70 -3.64
C ALA A 70 4.97 -2.25 -3.96
N GLN A 71 4.65 -1.97 -5.22
CA GLN A 71 4.20 -0.64 -5.64
C GLN A 71 2.82 -0.30 -5.07
N PHE A 72 1.85 -1.22 -5.12
CA PHE A 72 0.49 -1.00 -4.59
C PHE A 72 0.50 -0.75 -3.09
N SER A 73 1.38 -1.41 -2.32
CA SER A 73 1.54 -1.16 -0.89
C SER A 73 1.95 0.29 -0.56
N GLY A 74 2.46 1.04 -1.55
CA GLY A 74 2.74 2.46 -1.41
C GLY A 74 1.50 3.36 -1.47
N PHE A 75 0.34 2.82 -1.86
CA PHE A 75 -0.92 3.57 -1.91
C PHE A 75 -1.58 3.71 -0.54
N SER A 76 -2.71 4.44 -0.53
CA SER A 76 -3.48 4.70 0.68
C SER A 76 -4.04 3.43 1.31
N HIS A 77 -4.05 3.37 2.65
CA HIS A 77 -4.58 2.26 3.45
C HIS A 77 -6.05 1.92 3.27
N LYS A 78 -6.83 2.77 2.61
CA LYS A 78 -8.21 2.43 2.26
C LYS A 78 -8.32 1.52 1.06
N LEU A 79 -7.20 1.25 0.39
CA LEU A 79 -7.15 0.35 -0.75
C LEU A 79 -6.72 -1.05 -0.28
N VAL A 80 -7.41 -2.07 -0.80
CA VAL A 80 -7.11 -3.47 -0.53
C VAL A 80 -6.95 -4.17 -1.88
N LEU A 81 -5.74 -4.60 -2.23
CA LEU A 81 -5.51 -5.38 -3.44
C LEU A 81 -6.05 -6.79 -3.20
N GLN A 82 -7.00 -7.21 -4.04
CA GLN A 82 -7.67 -8.50 -3.91
C GLN A 82 -7.08 -9.51 -4.89
N GLN A 83 -6.83 -9.08 -6.12
CA GLN A 83 -6.36 -9.97 -7.18
C GLN A 83 -5.48 -9.26 -8.20
N LEU A 84 -4.54 -10.00 -8.77
CA LEU A 84 -3.80 -9.66 -9.98
C LEU A 84 -4.16 -10.67 -11.06
N ILE A 85 -4.56 -10.18 -12.23
CA ILE A 85 -5.00 -11.01 -13.35
C ILE A 85 -4.02 -10.83 -14.51
N PHE A 86 -3.39 -11.92 -14.94
CA PHE A 86 -2.60 -11.92 -16.16
C PHE A 86 -3.53 -11.81 -17.37
N MET A 87 -3.33 -10.76 -18.17
CA MET A 87 -4.25 -10.43 -19.28
C MET A 87 -4.09 -11.36 -20.49
N GLY A 88 -3.02 -12.14 -20.59
CA GLY A 88 -2.77 -13.04 -21.72
C GLY A 88 -1.76 -12.49 -22.73
N ASP A 89 -1.24 -13.39 -23.55
CA ASP A 89 -0.18 -13.11 -24.54
C ASP A 89 -0.61 -12.12 -25.62
N ASP A 90 -1.92 -12.04 -25.91
CA ASP A 90 -2.48 -11.18 -26.98
C ASP A 90 -2.44 -9.69 -26.62
N TYR A 91 -2.37 -9.37 -25.33
CA TYR A 91 -2.22 -7.99 -24.85
C TYR A 91 -0.78 -7.48 -25.00
N CYS A 92 0.18 -8.39 -25.27
CA CYS A 92 1.54 -8.04 -25.67
C CYS A 92 2.02 -8.86 -26.87
N PRO A 93 1.54 -8.54 -28.09
CA PRO A 93 1.80 -9.37 -29.26
C PRO A 93 3.29 -9.46 -29.61
N SER A 94 4.07 -8.41 -29.34
CA SER A 94 5.54 -8.37 -29.51
C SER A 94 6.31 -9.29 -28.55
N GLY A 95 5.71 -9.69 -27.42
CA GLY A 95 6.34 -10.56 -26.42
C GLY A 95 7.39 -9.86 -25.55
N ASP A 96 7.56 -8.55 -25.70
CA ASP A 96 8.46 -7.69 -24.94
C ASP A 96 7.81 -7.13 -23.67
N CYS A 97 6.60 -7.58 -23.32
CA CYS A 97 5.90 -7.08 -22.15
C CYS A 97 4.91 -8.07 -21.54
N LEU A 98 4.71 -7.96 -20.23
CA LEU A 98 3.71 -8.72 -19.46
C LEU A 98 2.73 -7.71 -18.85
N ILE A 99 1.42 -8.01 -18.86
CA ILE A 99 0.41 -7.11 -18.31
C ILE A 99 -0.38 -7.81 -17.20
N LEU A 100 -0.40 -7.19 -16.02
CA LEU A 100 -1.22 -7.60 -14.89
C LEU A 100 -2.29 -6.54 -14.60
N LYS A 101 -3.56 -6.94 -14.60
CA LYS A 101 -4.69 -6.12 -14.19
C LYS A 101 -4.92 -6.23 -12.69
N ALA A 102 -5.14 -5.10 -12.02
CA ALA A 102 -5.47 -5.06 -10.60
C ALA A 102 -6.98 -5.20 -10.40
N VAL A 103 -7.37 -5.99 -9.40
CA VAL A 103 -8.70 -5.95 -8.78
C VAL A 103 -8.49 -5.56 -7.34
N TYR A 104 -9.05 -4.42 -6.93
CA TYR A 104 -8.86 -3.92 -5.59
C TYR A 104 -10.15 -3.29 -5.06
N TYR A 105 -10.33 -3.34 -3.75
CA TYR A 105 -11.40 -2.62 -3.07
C TYR A 105 -10.92 -1.23 -2.67
N ASP A 106 -11.73 -0.22 -3.00
CA ASP A 106 -11.52 1.18 -2.61
C ASP A 106 -12.50 1.59 -1.52
N GLY A 107 -12.01 1.69 -0.28
CA GLY A 107 -12.77 2.12 0.88
C GLY A 107 -13.10 3.63 0.92
N TYR A 108 -12.69 4.44 -0.06
CA TYR A 108 -13.19 5.81 -0.22
C TYR A 108 -14.55 5.87 -0.89
N ILE A 109 -14.79 4.96 -1.85
CA ILE A 109 -16.05 4.89 -2.62
C ILE A 109 -16.87 3.64 -2.31
N ASP A 110 -16.35 2.74 -1.46
CA ASP A 110 -16.98 1.49 -1.00
C ASP A 110 -17.30 0.54 -2.16
N GLN A 111 -16.34 0.36 -3.08
CA GLN A 111 -16.52 -0.45 -4.29
C GLN A 111 -15.25 -1.22 -4.65
N THR A 112 -15.43 -2.37 -5.29
CA THR A 112 -14.34 -3.05 -6.01
C THR A 112 -14.15 -2.40 -7.37
N VAL A 113 -12.89 -2.11 -7.70
CA VAL A 113 -12.46 -1.38 -8.89
C VAL A 113 -11.46 -2.23 -9.67
N THR A 114 -11.48 -2.09 -11.00
CA THR A 114 -10.63 -2.83 -11.93
C THR A 114 -10.09 -1.96 -13.07
N ASP A 115 -9.88 -0.67 -12.77
CA ASP A 115 -9.63 0.38 -13.75
C ASP A 115 -8.14 0.56 -14.09
N PHE A 116 -7.23 -0.15 -13.41
CA PHE A 116 -5.80 -0.05 -13.69
C PHE A 116 -5.05 -1.38 -13.61
N GLY A 117 -3.85 -1.37 -14.20
CA GLY A 117 -2.89 -2.46 -14.13
C GLY A 117 -1.47 -1.98 -14.38
N TRP A 118 -0.56 -2.94 -14.44
CA TRP A 118 0.85 -2.72 -14.69
C TRP A 118 1.27 -3.39 -15.98
N ARG A 119 2.06 -2.65 -16.77
CA ARG A 119 2.85 -3.20 -17.86
C ARG A 119 4.28 -3.37 -17.38
N PHE A 120 4.82 -4.56 -17.61
CA PHE A 120 6.19 -4.91 -17.28
C PHE A 120 6.98 -5.20 -18.55
N SER A 121 8.27 -4.88 -18.57
CA SER A 121 9.19 -5.37 -19.59
C SER A 121 10.30 -6.22 -18.97
N PRO A 122 10.79 -7.23 -19.71
CA PRO A 122 11.95 -7.99 -19.31
C PRO A 122 13.21 -7.15 -19.53
N GLY A 123 14.07 -7.08 -18.52
CA GLY A 123 15.38 -6.50 -18.62
C GLY A 123 16.41 -7.45 -19.22
N GLU A 124 17.51 -6.88 -19.71
CA GLU A 124 18.65 -7.66 -20.23
C GLU A 124 19.37 -8.48 -19.15
N ASP A 125 19.16 -8.14 -17.89
CA ASP A 125 19.65 -8.84 -16.70
C ASP A 125 18.77 -10.02 -16.28
N GLY A 126 17.64 -10.25 -16.95
CA GLY A 126 16.67 -11.29 -16.62
C GLY A 126 15.69 -10.90 -15.52
N GLU A 127 15.72 -9.64 -15.05
CA GLU A 127 14.75 -9.11 -14.09
C GLU A 127 13.57 -8.43 -14.82
N TRP A 128 12.47 -8.23 -14.10
CA TRP A 128 11.30 -7.53 -14.63
C TRP A 128 11.24 -6.08 -14.15
N TYR A 129 10.79 -5.18 -15.01
CA TYR A 129 10.70 -3.75 -14.72
C TYR A 129 9.31 -3.22 -15.00
N ILE A 130 8.79 -2.36 -14.12
CA ILE A 130 7.52 -1.66 -14.34
C ILE A 130 7.76 -0.54 -15.37
N GLU A 131 7.08 -0.61 -16.50
CA GLU A 131 7.17 0.43 -17.54
C GLU A 131 6.17 1.56 -17.31
N ASP A 132 4.90 1.20 -17.03
CA ASP A 132 3.83 2.18 -16.94
C ASP A 132 2.64 1.69 -16.08
N PHE A 133 1.90 2.66 -15.54
CA PHE A 133 0.55 2.49 -14.99
C PHE A 133 -0.43 2.58 -16.15
N THR A 134 -1.06 1.47 -16.49
CA THR A 134 -2.06 1.49 -17.56
C THR A 134 -3.43 1.74 -16.93
N GLU A 135 -4.03 2.92 -17.16
CA GLU A 135 -5.48 3.09 -16.98
C GLU A 135 -6.15 2.16 -18.01
N LEU A 136 -6.76 1.07 -17.53
CA LEU A 136 -7.38 0.02 -18.32
C LEU A 136 -8.81 0.40 -18.77
N SER A 137 -9.22 1.66 -18.65
CA SER A 137 -10.51 2.17 -19.13
C SER A 137 -10.77 1.90 -20.61
N ASN A 138 -9.73 1.53 -21.38
CA ASN A 138 -9.83 1.12 -22.79
C ASN A 138 -9.45 -0.35 -23.07
N MET A 139 -9.08 -1.15 -22.06
CA MET A 139 -8.71 -2.56 -22.24
C MET A 139 -9.88 -3.47 -21.84
N GLY A 140 -10.93 -3.40 -22.67
CA GLY A 140 -12.02 -4.35 -22.87
C GLY A 140 -12.48 -5.25 -21.71
N ASP A 141 -13.74 -5.07 -21.33
CA ASP A 141 -14.59 -6.04 -20.61
C ASP A 141 -14.76 -7.35 -21.40
N HIS A 142 -13.69 -8.13 -21.54
CA HIS A 142 -13.78 -9.51 -22.02
C HIS A 142 -13.55 -10.43 -20.83
N ILE A 143 -14.63 -10.58 -20.04
CA ILE A 143 -14.87 -11.71 -19.14
C ILE A 143 -15.46 -12.84 -19.97
#